data_AF-Q4SHF8-F1
#
_entry.id   AF-Q4SHF8-F1
#
_cell.length_a   1.000
_cell.length_b   1.000
_cell.length_c   1.000
_cell.angle_alpha   90.00
_cell.angle_beta   90.00
_cell.angle_gamma   90.00
#
_symmetry.space_group_name_H-M   'P 1'
#
loop_
_entity.id
_entity.type
_entity.pdbx_description
1 polymer ?
#
loop_
_entity_poly.entity_id
_entity_poly.type
_entity_poly.pdbx_seq_one_letter_code
_entity_poly.pdbx_strand_id
1 'polypeptide(L)' 'RVYDNEGRLLSNNKDPCDCLDVDCMGCFYPCTECGSRKCGVECRCDRKWLYEQVEVEGGEIIRNKYA' A
#
# COMPACT_ATOMS: atom_id res chain seq x y z
N ARG A 1 3.63 -12.77 6.63
CA ARG A 1 2.51 -11.79 6.66
C ARG A 1 3.13 -10.46 7.09
N VAL A 2 2.83 -9.39 6.38
CA VAL A 2 3.37 -8.04 6.63
C VAL A 2 2.27 -7.09 7.06
N TYR A 3 1.05 -7.30 6.55
CA TYR A 3 -0.15 -6.57 6.92
C TYR A 3 -1.09 -7.41 7.80
N ASP A 4 -1.86 -6.78 8.69
CA ASP A 4 -2.96 -7.40 9.42
C ASP A 4 -4.22 -7.56 8.54
N ASN A 5 -5.32 -8.03 9.15
CA ASN A 5 -6.59 -8.25 8.46
C ASN A 5 -7.33 -6.94 8.08
N GLU A 6 -6.93 -5.79 8.63
CA GLU A 6 -7.43 -4.47 8.24
C GLU A 6 -6.54 -3.80 7.18
N GLY A 7 -5.42 -4.45 6.80
CA GLY A 7 -4.46 -3.92 5.83
C GLY A 7 -3.48 -2.92 6.41
N ARG A 8 -3.23 -2.93 7.73
CA ARG A 8 -2.18 -2.14 8.40
C ARG A 8 -0.91 -2.95 8.62
N LEU A 9 0.25 -2.29 8.58
CA LEU A 9 1.55 -2.95 8.78
C LEU A 9 1.67 -3.51 10.20
N LEU A 10 2.09 -4.77 10.32
CA LEU A 10 2.30 -5.43 11.60
C LEU A 10 3.49 -4.87 12.39
N SER A 11 4.48 -4.29 11.71
CA SER A 11 5.70 -3.79 12.35
C SER A 11 5.48 -2.54 13.20
N ASN A 12 4.53 -1.68 12.81
CA ASN A 12 4.33 -0.37 13.44
C ASN A 12 2.88 0.15 13.39
N ASN A 13 1.93 -0.69 12.99
CA ASN A 13 0.50 -0.38 12.87
C ASN A 13 0.17 0.80 11.94
N LYS A 14 1.07 1.18 11.03
CA LYS A 14 0.82 2.22 10.03
C LYS A 14 -0.02 1.67 8.88
N ASP A 15 -0.80 2.55 8.25
CA ASP A 15 -1.62 2.23 7.08
C ASP A 15 -1.12 2.95 5.80
N PRO A 16 0.11 2.68 5.33
CA PRO A 16 0.65 3.32 4.15
C PRO A 16 -0.07 2.83 2.88
N CYS A 17 -0.21 3.74 1.92
CA CYS A 17 -0.69 3.38 0.59
C CYS A 17 0.41 2.68 -0.21
N ASP A 18 0.08 1.74 -1.08
CA ASP A 18 1.08 1.05 -1.90
C ASP A 18 1.73 1.95 -2.96
N CYS A 19 1.10 3.07 -3.31
CA CYS A 19 1.72 4.08 -4.17
C CYS A 19 2.79 4.92 -3.45
N LEU A 20 3.01 4.68 -2.16
CA LEU A 20 3.99 5.37 -1.30
C LEU A 20 3.80 6.88 -1.13
N ASP A 21 2.79 7.46 -1.77
CA ASP A 21 2.34 8.83 -1.55
C ASP A 21 1.60 8.93 -0.19
N VAL A 22 2.12 9.81 0.67
CA VAL A 22 1.57 10.07 2.00
C VAL A 22 0.26 10.85 1.95
N ASP A 23 0.05 11.61 0.88
CA ASP A 23 -1.14 12.43 0.62
C ASP A 23 -2.13 11.73 -0.31
N CYS A 24 -1.94 10.43 -0.55
CA CYS A 24 -2.80 9.65 -1.41
C CYS A 24 -4.27 9.68 -0.95
N MET A 25 -5.12 10.28 -1.77
CA MET A 25 -6.57 10.35 -1.54
C MET A 25 -7.31 9.03 -1.86
N GLY A 26 -6.58 8.02 -2.34
CA GLY A 26 -7.09 6.71 -2.73
C GLY A 26 -7.47 6.59 -4.21
N CYS A 27 -7.60 5.36 -4.68
CA CYS A 27 -7.99 5.01 -6.05
C CYS A 27 -9.51 5.08 -6.26
N PHE A 28 -9.90 5.33 -7.52
CA PHE A 28 -11.30 5.24 -7.96
C PHE A 28 -11.84 3.81 -7.99
N TYR A 29 -10.95 2.81 -8.04
CA TYR A 29 -11.27 1.39 -8.01
C TYR A 29 -11.00 0.85 -6.60
N PRO A 30 -12.01 0.76 -5.72
CA PRO A 30 -11.82 0.16 -4.40
C PRO A 30 -11.48 -1.33 -4.53
N CYS A 31 -10.72 -1.85 -3.57
CA CYS A 31 -10.39 -3.27 -3.48
C CYS A 31 -11.68 -4.11 -3.44
N THR A 32 -11.77 -5.13 -4.29
CA THR A 32 -12.95 -6.02 -4.38
C THR A 32 -13.15 -6.86 -3.13
N GLU A 33 -12.08 -7.13 -2.37
CA GLU A 33 -12.12 -8.01 -1.20
C GLU A 33 -12.53 -7.27 0.08
N CYS A 34 -12.00 -6.06 0.30
CA CYS A 34 -12.20 -5.33 1.57
C CYS A 34 -12.77 -3.91 1.42
N GLY A 35 -13.01 -3.43 0.19
CA GLY A 35 -13.54 -2.10 -0.08
C GLY A 35 -12.58 -0.93 0.17
N SER A 36 -11.34 -1.20 0.63
CA SER A 36 -10.33 -0.16 0.82
C SER A 36 -10.03 0.56 -0.49
N ARG A 37 -9.83 1.88 -0.43
CA ARG A 37 -9.41 2.71 -1.58
C ARG A 37 -7.90 2.89 -1.67
N LYS A 38 -7.12 2.24 -0.80
CA LYS A 38 -5.66 2.31 -0.89
C LYS A 38 -5.22 1.63 -2.20
N CYS A 39 -4.26 2.25 -2.88
CA CYS A 39 -3.67 1.74 -4.10
C CYS A 39 -3.11 0.33 -3.87
N GLY A 40 -3.02 -0.44 -4.97
CA GLY A 40 -2.51 -1.80 -4.98
C GLY A 40 -3.35 -2.68 -5.91
N VAL A 41 -2.70 -3.66 -6.55
CA VAL A 41 -3.39 -4.64 -7.42
C VAL A 41 -3.92 -5.84 -6.64
N GLU A 42 -3.35 -6.10 -5.45
CA GLU A 42 -3.77 -7.16 -4.54
C GLU A 42 -4.28 -6.55 -3.23
N CYS A 43 -5.27 -7.20 -2.61
CA CYS A 43 -5.77 -6.82 -1.30
C CYS A 43 -4.62 -6.76 -0.28
N ARG A 44 -4.58 -5.69 0.52
CA ARG A 44 -3.57 -5.54 1.58
C ARG A 44 -3.89 -6.39 2.82
N CYS A 45 -5.14 -6.78 3.03
CA CYS A 45 -5.54 -7.62 4.17
C CYS A 45 -4.75 -8.94 4.16
N ASP A 46 -4.06 -9.22 5.27
CA ASP A 46 -3.21 -10.40 5.48
C ASP A 46 -2.08 -10.61 4.46
N ARG A 47 -1.78 -9.59 3.65
CA ARG A 47 -0.76 -9.68 2.60
C ARG A 47 0.63 -9.92 3.19
N LYS A 48 1.44 -10.70 2.48
CA LYS A 48 2.77 -11.17 2.95
C LYS A 48 3.96 -10.32 2.47
N TRP A 49 3.69 -9.29 1.69
CA TRP A 49 4.70 -8.46 1.04
C TRP A 49 4.23 -7.00 0.99
N LEU A 50 5.18 -6.10 0.75
CA LEU A 50 4.98 -4.67 0.45
C LEU A 50 5.81 -4.31 -0.79
N TYR A 51 5.49 -3.21 -1.46
CA TYR A 51 6.33 -2.67 -2.53
C TYR A 51 7.64 -2.14 -1.93
N GLU A 52 8.79 -2.52 -2.48
CA GLU A 52 10.08 -1.97 -2.07
C GLU A 52 10.25 -0.52 -2.55
N GLN A 53 9.77 -0.22 -3.75
CA GLN A 53 9.80 1.10 -4.36
C GLN A 53 8.69 1.25 -5.41
N VAL A 54 8.40 2.48 -5.78
CA VAL A 54 7.50 2.85 -6.88
C VAL A 54 8.25 3.80 -7.81
N GLU A 55 8.17 3.54 -9.10
CA GLU A 55 8.61 4.47 -10.14
C GLU A 55 7.40 5.29 -10.59
N VAL A 56 7.50 6.61 -10.53
CA VAL A 56 6.44 7.52 -10.97
C VAL A 56 6.72 8.05 -12.37
N GLU A 57 5.70 8.67 -12.99
CA GLU A 57 5.87 9.34 -14.27
C GLU A 57 7.01 10.36 -14.20
N GLY A 58 7.96 10.27 -15.13
CA GLY A 58 9.19 11.06 -15.11
C GLY A 58 10.42 10.32 -14.56
N GLY A 59 10.28 9.06 -14.11
CA GLY A 59 11.39 8.19 -13.73
C GLY A 59 11.95 8.41 -12.33
N GLU A 60 11.26 9.20 -11.49
CA GLU A 60 11.61 9.32 -10.08
C GLU A 60 11.26 8.02 -9.34
N ILE A 61 12.17 7.58 -8.47
CA ILE A 61 12.00 6.37 -7.65
C ILE A 61 11.71 6.77 -6.20
N ILE A 62 10.50 6.46 -5.73
CA ILE A 62 10.11 6.59 -4.33
C ILE A 62 10.39 5.26 -3.63
N ARG A 63 11.27 5.26 -2.63
CA ARG A 63 11.60 4.06 -1.84
C ARG A 63 10.68 3.91 -0.64
N ASN A 64 10.25 2.69 -0.37
CA ASN A 64 9.40 2.40 0.78
C ASN A 64 10.22 2.39 2.07
N LYS A 65 9.93 3.34 2.96
CA LYS A 65 10.58 3.45 4.28
C LYS A 65 10.21 2.34 5.27
N TYR A 66 9.32 1.43 4.89
CA TYR A 66 8.86 0.30 5.70
C TYR A 66 9.30 -1.06 5.15
N ALA A 67 10.04 -1.08 4.04
CA ALA A 67 10.61 -2.29 3.46
C ALA A 67 11.77 -2.84 4.29
#